data_AF-A0A7K2YWX8-F1
#
_entry.id   AF-A0A7K2YWX8-F1
#
_cell.length_a   1.000
_cell.length_b   1.000
_cell.length_c   1.000
_cell.angle_alpha   90.00
_cell.angle_beta   90.00
_cell.angle_gamma   90.00
#
_symmetry.space_group_name_H-M   'P 1'
#
loop_
_entity.id
_entity.type
_entity.pdbx_description
1 polymer ?
#
loop_
_entity_poly.entity_id
_entity_poly.type
_entity_poly.pdbx_seq_one_letter_code
_entity_poly.pdbx_strand_id
1 'polypeptide(L)'
;MTERKKILLRLDPAVHDAVAKWAADELRSTNAQIEFLLRRALGDAGRMPGDAGRPARRGRPPKTKPAASDGGDHGDGDDRGDSGERGGGTGDSGDVGPPA
;
A
#
# COMPACT_ATOMS: atom_id res chain seq x y z
N MET A 1 -3.31 -6.96 4.74
CA MET A 1 -4.43 -6.07 4.36
C MET A 1 -5.60 -6.97 4.01
N THR A 2 -6.81 -6.70 4.52
CA THR A 2 -8.01 -7.43 4.08
C THR A 2 -8.19 -7.23 2.58
N GLU A 3 -8.25 -8.32 1.83
CA GLU A 3 -8.41 -8.27 0.38
C GLU A 3 -9.75 -7.64 0.01
N ARG A 4 -9.73 -6.60 -0.84
CA ARG A 4 -10.96 -5.92 -1.28
C ARG A 4 -11.57 -6.68 -2.44
N LYS A 5 -12.72 -7.31 -2.21
CA LYS A 5 -13.47 -8.00 -3.26
C LYS A 5 -14.07 -6.98 -4.23
N LYS A 6 -13.69 -7.08 -5.51
CA LYS A 6 -14.31 -6.31 -6.60
C LYS A 6 -15.46 -7.15 -7.17
N ILE A 7 -16.67 -6.61 -7.15
CA ILE A 7 -17.85 -7.25 -7.73
C ILE A 7 -18.52 -6.30 -8.72
N LEU A 8 -19.15 -6.85 -9.75
CA LEU A 8 -20.05 -6.07 -10.60
C LEU A 8 -21.42 -6.03 -9.93
N LEU A 9 -21.81 -4.85 -9.45
CA LEU A 9 -23.13 -4.63 -8.85
C LEU A 9 -24.13 -4.30 -9.96
N ARG A 10 -25.22 -5.06 -10.04
CA ARG A 10 -26.38 -4.69 -10.85
C ARG A 10 -27.27 -3.79 -10.02
N LEU A 11 -27.37 -2.52 -10.40
CA LEU A 11 -28.19 -1.53 -9.74
C LEU A 11 -29.01 -0.79 -10.81
N ASP A 12 -30.21 -0.37 -10.43
CA ASP A 12 -30.98 0.57 -11.24
C ASP A 12 -30.15 1.87 -11.43
N PRO A 13 -30.01 2.39 -12.66
CA PRO A 13 -29.23 3.60 -12.92
C PRO A 13 -29.67 4.82 -12.08
N ALA A 14 -30.98 5.03 -11.90
CA ALA A 14 -31.48 6.16 -11.12
C ALA A 14 -31.11 6.03 -9.63
N VAL A 15 -31.08 4.81 -9.11
CA VAL A 15 -30.64 4.55 -7.73
C VAL A 15 -29.14 4.79 -7.60
N HIS A 16 -28.34 4.35 -8.58
CA HIS A 16 -26.92 4.64 -8.62
C HIS A 16 -26.64 6.15 -8.59
N ASP A 17 -27.37 6.92 -9.40
CA ASP A 17 -27.18 8.37 -9.51
C ASP A 17 -27.59 9.10 -8.22
N ALA A 18 -28.67 8.66 -7.58
CA ALA A 18 -29.06 9.19 -6.27
C ALA A 18 -27.98 8.95 -5.20
N VAL A 19 -27.38 7.75 -5.17
CA VAL A 19 -26.29 7.43 -4.24
C VAL A 19 -25.03 8.22 -4.58
N ALA A 20 -24.71 8.42 -5.85
CA ALA A 20 -23.56 9.21 -6.29
C ALA A 20 -23.71 10.69 -5.90
N LYS A 21 -24.91 11.26 -6.08
CA LYS A 21 -25.23 12.63 -5.64
C LYS A 21 -25.08 12.78 -4.13
N TRP A 22 -25.67 11.86 -3.35
CA TRP A 22 -25.53 11.89 -1.89
C TRP A 22 -24.06 11.74 -1.44
N ALA A 23 -23.30 10.88 -2.08
CA ALA A 23 -21.87 10.75 -1.80
C ALA A 23 -21.11 12.06 -2.06
N ALA A 24 -21.43 12.76 -3.15
CA ALA A 24 -20.85 14.05 -3.47
C ALA A 24 -21.19 15.13 -2.43
N ASP A 25 -22.45 15.16 -1.98
CA ASP A 25 -22.92 16.08 -0.93
C ASP A 25 -22.16 15.87 0.41
N GLU A 26 -21.76 14.62 0.70
CA GLU A 26 -20.96 14.26 1.88
C GLU A 26 -19.42 14.28 1.67
N LEU A 27 -18.94 14.75 0.52
CA LEU A 27 -17.52 14.73 0.15
C LEU A 27 -16.90 13.32 0.25
N ARG A 28 -17.64 12.32 -0.20
CA ARG A 28 -17.27 10.90 -0.18
C ARG A 28 -17.24 10.33 -1.60
N SER A 29 -16.42 9.32 -1.84
CA SER A 29 -16.56 8.52 -3.06
C SER A 29 -17.82 7.67 -3.01
N THR A 30 -18.44 7.43 -4.16
CA THR A 30 -19.62 6.57 -4.29
C THR A 30 -19.41 5.19 -3.67
N ASN A 31 -18.24 4.58 -3.89
CA ASN A 31 -17.93 3.26 -3.32
C ASN A 31 -17.86 3.28 -1.79
N ALA A 32 -17.32 4.35 -1.20
CA ALA A 32 -17.29 4.49 0.25
C ALA A 32 -18.68 4.80 0.84
N GLN A 33 -19.58 5.41 0.05
CA GLN A 33 -20.98 5.60 0.45
C GLN A 33 -21.74 4.27 0.43
N ILE A 34 -21.59 3.49 -0.64
CA ILE A 34 -22.17 2.14 -0.76
C ILE A 34 -21.72 1.27 0.41
N GLU A 35 -20.42 1.22 0.71
CA GLU A 35 -19.89 0.45 1.84
C GLU A 35 -20.50 0.88 3.18
N PHE A 36 -20.65 2.19 3.40
CA PHE A 36 -21.27 2.72 4.62
C PHE A 36 -22.73 2.28 4.75
N LEU A 37 -23.50 2.37 3.66
CA LEU A 37 -24.90 1.96 3.63
C LEU A 37 -25.06 0.46 3.90
N LEU A 38 -24.23 -0.38 3.28
CA LEU A 38 -24.25 -1.82 3.49
C LEU A 38 -23.94 -2.19 4.94
N ARG A 39 -22.91 -1.59 5.54
CA ARG A 39 -22.56 -1.84 6.95
C ARG A 39 -23.66 -1.39 7.90
N ARG A 40 -24.25 -0.22 7.64
CA ARG A 40 -25.37 0.28 8.43
C ARG A 40 -26.56 -0.68 8.33
N ALA A 41 -26.97 -1.06 7.13
CA ALA A 41 -28.07 -1.99 6.91
C ALA A 41 -27.83 -3.36 7.57
N LEU A 42 -26.59 -3.88 7.50
CA LEU A 42 -26.21 -5.13 8.19
C LEU A 42 -26.25 -4.98 9.71
N GLY A 43 -25.79 -3.85 10.24
CA GLY A 43 -25.87 -3.54 11.68
C GLY A 43 -27.31 -3.43 12.17
N ASP A 44 -28.13 -2.66 11.46
CA ASP A 44 -29.55 -2.46 11.75
C ASP A 44 -30.33 -3.78 11.68
N ALA A 45 -29.95 -4.69 10.77
CA ALA A 45 -30.51 -6.03 10.65
C ALA A 45 -29.93 -7.07 11.65
N GLY A 46 -28.92 -6.70 12.46
CA GLY A 46 -28.24 -7.63 13.36
C GLY A 46 -27.42 -8.72 12.65
N ARG A 47 -27.02 -8.49 11.40
CA ARG A 47 -26.30 -9.44 10.53
C ARG A 47 -24.83 -9.08 10.30
N MET A 48 -24.28 -8.19 11.12
CA MET A 48 -22.90 -7.76 10.95
C MET A 48 -21.94 -8.92 11.28
N PRO A 49 -21.01 -9.29 10.38
CA PRO A 49 -20.04 -10.35 10.65
C PRO A 49 -19.10 -9.95 11.81
N GLY A 50 -18.80 -10.89 12.71
CA GLY A 50 -17.94 -10.64 13.88
C GLY A 50 -16.46 -10.37 13.54
N ASP A 51 -16.03 -10.79 12.34
CA ASP A 51 -14.69 -10.60 11.80
C ASP A 51 -14.55 -9.36 10.90
N ALA A 52 -15.65 -8.62 10.69
CA ALA A 52 -15.65 -7.44 9.84
C ALA A 52 -14.76 -6.33 10.44
N GLY A 53 -13.57 -6.15 9.88
CA GLY A 53 -12.62 -5.13 10.31
C GLY A 53 -13.19 -3.69 10.28
N ARG A 54 -12.65 -2.83 11.15
CA ARG A 54 -12.98 -1.40 11.20
C ARG A 54 -12.68 -0.75 9.83
N PRO A 55 -13.55 0.14 9.32
CA PRO A 55 -13.29 0.83 8.06
C PRO A 55 -11.93 1.54 8.07
N ALA A 56 -11.22 1.46 6.95
CA ALA A 56 -9.93 2.12 6.79
C ALA A 56 -10.08 3.63 7.01
N ARG A 57 -9.16 4.22 7.77
CA ARG A 57 -9.16 5.67 8.03
C ARG A 57 -8.97 6.44 6.73
N ARG A 58 -9.64 7.60 6.61
CA ARG A 58 -9.46 8.52 5.49
C ARG A 58 -8.00 9.01 5.48
N GLY A 59 -7.33 8.87 4.34
CA GLY A 59 -5.90 9.22 4.20
C GLY A 59 -5.03 8.02 3.80
N ARG A 60 -3.83 8.35 3.30
CA ARG A 60 -2.84 7.49 2.63
C ARG A 60 -2.87 6.02 3.09
N PRO A 61 -2.90 5.05 2.15
CA PRO A 61 -2.73 3.64 2.48
C PRO A 61 -1.47 3.45 3.33
N PRO A 62 -1.52 2.66 4.42
CA PRO A 62 -0.32 2.35 5.18
C PRO A 62 0.71 1.68 4.26
N LYS A 63 1.96 2.15 4.29
CA LYS A 63 3.08 1.50 3.60
C LYS A 63 3.22 0.09 4.20
N THR A 64 2.99 -0.94 3.40
CA THR A 64 3.34 -2.32 3.74
C THR A 64 4.84 -2.35 4.05
N LYS A 65 5.24 -2.68 5.29
CA LYS A 65 6.62 -3.08 5.57
C LYS A 65 6.81 -4.46 4.93
N PRO A 66 7.81 -4.67 4.05
CA PRO A 66 8.14 -6.02 3.63
C PRO A 66 8.54 -6.81 4.87
N ALA A 67 7.96 -8.00 5.03
CA ALA A 67 8.26 -8.91 6.11
C ALA A 67 9.77 -9.18 6.13
N ALA A 68 10.39 -8.96 7.30
CA ALA A 68 11.71 -9.47 7.56
C ALA A 68 11.64 -11.00 7.38
N SER A 69 12.33 -11.50 6.37
CA SER A 69 12.63 -12.93 6.26
C SER A 69 13.53 -13.27 7.44
N ASP A 70 12.94 -13.94 8.42
CA ASP A 70 13.65 -14.72 9.42
C ASP A 70 14.34 -15.87 8.67
N GLY A 71 15.66 -15.78 8.55
CA GLY A 71 16.52 -16.77 7.91
C GLY A 71 17.63 -17.11 8.88
N GLY A 72 17.49 -18.24 9.55
CA GLY A 72 18.45 -18.75 10.53
C GLY A 72 19.73 -19.29 9.90
N ASP A 73 20.78 -19.20 10.72
CA ASP A 73 21.84 -20.20 10.96
C ASP A 73 22.50 -20.87 9.76
N HIS A 74 23.78 -20.53 9.49
CA HIS A 74 24.85 -21.45 9.07
C HIS A 74 26.16 -20.92 9.65
N GLY A 75 26.83 -21.75 10.47
CA GLY A 75 28.04 -21.39 11.20
C GLY A 75 29.36 -21.66 10.48
N ASP A 76 30.39 -21.41 11.28
CA ASP A 76 31.78 -21.90 11.22
C ASP A 76 32.73 -21.45 10.09
N GLY A 77 33.97 -21.17 10.48
CA GLY A 77 35.10 -21.02 9.56
C GLY A 77 36.00 -19.82 9.83
N ASP A 78 37.09 -20.08 10.54
CA ASP A 78 38.31 -19.28 10.66
C ASP A 78 38.74 -18.55 9.38
N ASP A 79 39.36 -17.37 9.50
CA ASP A 79 40.74 -17.22 9.00
C ASP A 79 41.45 -15.97 9.57
N ARG A 80 42.76 -16.13 9.73
CA ARG A 80 43.72 -15.22 10.34
C ARG A 80 44.34 -14.29 9.30
N GLY A 81 44.88 -13.16 9.78
CA GLY A 81 45.93 -12.39 9.11
C GLY A 81 45.40 -11.36 8.13
N ASP A 82 46.13 -10.35 7.72
CA ASP A 82 47.47 -9.86 8.02
C ASP A 82 47.54 -8.47 7.35
N SER A 83 48.56 -7.67 7.73
CA SER A 83 49.18 -6.53 7.04
C SER A 83 48.58 -6.04 5.69
N GLY A 84 48.38 -4.74 5.44
CA GLY A 84 49.41 -3.71 5.32
C GLY A 84 49.30 -3.01 3.96
N GLU A 85 49.63 -1.71 3.95
CA GLU A 85 50.14 -0.90 2.82
C GLU A 85 49.20 -0.52 1.63
N ARG A 86 48.91 0.78 1.43
CA ARG A 86 49.57 1.84 0.63
C ARG A 86 49.21 1.85 -0.87
N GLY A 87 49.00 3.08 -1.37
CA GLY A 87 48.95 3.46 -2.80
C GLY A 87 47.60 4.10 -3.16
N GLY A 88 47.47 5.34 -3.64
CA GLY A 88 48.38 6.18 -4.42
C GLY A 88 47.92 6.22 -5.89
N GLY A 89 47.41 7.36 -6.35
CA GLY A 89 47.06 7.66 -7.75
C GLY A 89 45.76 8.48 -7.83
N THR A 90 45.71 9.81 -7.96
CA THR A 90 46.20 10.75 -9.00
C THR A 90 45.79 10.38 -10.43
N GLY A 91 45.00 11.27 -11.05
CA GLY A 91 44.66 11.29 -12.48
C GLY A 91 43.28 11.94 -12.67
N ASP A 92 43.18 13.27 -12.80
CA ASP A 92 43.23 14.02 -14.07
C ASP A 92 41.84 14.01 -14.76
N SER A 93 40.95 15.01 -14.60
CA SER A 93 40.97 16.42 -15.03
C SER A 93 41.09 16.62 -16.55
N GLY A 94 40.03 17.17 -17.15
CA GLY A 94 40.03 17.75 -18.50
C GLY A 94 39.68 16.73 -19.58
N ASP A 95 39.01 17.05 -20.67
CA ASP A 95 38.73 18.36 -21.26
C ASP A 95 37.56 18.24 -22.25
N VAL A 96 36.97 19.40 -22.51
CA VAL A 96 35.79 19.71 -23.30
C VAL A 96 36.15 19.70 -24.80
N GLY A 97 35.24 19.19 -25.65
CA GLY A 97 35.33 19.38 -27.10
C GLY A 97 33.95 19.33 -27.76
N PRO A 98 33.44 20.43 -28.34
CA PRO A 98 32.07 20.54 -28.83
C PRO A 98 31.89 19.99 -30.26
N PRO A 99 30.64 19.71 -30.68
CA PRO A 99 30.33 19.18 -32.01
C PRO A 99 30.32 20.25 -33.10
N ALA A 100 30.68 19.82 -34.32
CA ALA A 100 30.46 20.53 -35.58
C ALA A 100 29.18 20.05 -36.26
#